data_AF-A0AAD9DIB8-F1
#
_entry.id   AF-A0AAD9DIB8-F1
#
_cell.length_a   1.000
_cell.length_b   1.000
_cell.length_c   1.000
_cell.angle_alpha   90.00
_cell.angle_beta   90.00
_cell.angle_gamma   90.00
#
_symmetry.space_group_name_H-M   'P 1'
#
loop_
_entity.id
_entity.type
_entity.pdbx_description
1 polymer ?
#
loop_
_entity_poly.entity_id
_entity_poly.type
_entity_poly.pdbx_seq_one_letter_code
_entity_poly.pdbx_strand_id
1 'polypeptide(L)' 'MKHWIIAAKLGDDQSLKSIKGCFTAGLISKDVFAEALRACQAVINETKSLQREADVQKLNAAGLAR' A
#
# COMPACT_ATOMS: atom_id res chain seq x y z
N MET A 1 10.10 5.98 -15.23
CA MET A 1 10.36 5.92 -13.76
C MET A 1 9.30 6.59 -12.90
N LYS A 2 8.93 7.86 -13.14
CA LYS A 2 7.92 8.57 -12.31
C LYS A 2 6.58 7.82 -12.19
N HIS A 3 6.07 7.25 -13.28
CA HIS A 3 4.84 6.45 -13.27
C HIS A 3 4.90 5.24 -12.32
N TRP A 4 6.06 4.60 -12.22
CA TRP A 4 6.28 3.44 -11.35
C TRP A 4 6.32 3.86 -9.87
N ILE A 5 6.94 5.01 -9.57
CA ILE A 5 6.95 5.57 -8.21
C ILE A 5 5.53 5.88 -7.74
N ILE A 6 4.73 6.50 -8.60
CA ILE A 6 3.33 6.85 -8.27
C ILE A 6 2.51 5.58 -8.04
N ALA A 7 2.58 4.62 -8.97
CA ALA A 7 1.83 3.37 -8.84
C ALA A 7 2.21 2.58 -7.59
N ALA A 8 3.50 2.49 -7.25
CA ALA A 8 3.91 1.84 -6.02
C ALA A 8 3.47 2.58 -4.76
N LYS A 9 3.48 3.93 -4.76
CA LYS A 9 2.94 4.74 -3.66
C LYS A 9 1.43 4.47 -3.44
N LEU A 10 0.73 4.05 -4.50
CA LEU A 10 -0.69 3.65 -4.46
C LEU A 10 -0.90 2.17 -4.13
N GLY A 11 0.15 1.41 -3.79
CA GLY A 11 0.01 0.01 -3.39
C GLY A 11 0.19 -1.01 -4.53
N ASP A 12 0.66 -0.61 -5.71
CA ASP A 12 0.96 -1.57 -6.79
C ASP A 12 2.29 -2.31 -6.55
N ASP A 13 2.17 -3.59 -6.18
CA ASP A 13 3.29 -4.50 -5.93
C ASP A 13 4.23 -4.67 -7.14
N GLN A 14 3.68 -4.67 -8.36
CA GLN A 14 4.48 -4.85 -9.56
C GLN A 14 5.34 -3.61 -9.80
N SER A 15 4.76 -2.44 -9.59
CA SER A 15 5.51 -1.20 -9.63
C SER A 15 6.59 -1.14 -8.56
N LEU A 16 6.28 -1.56 -7.31
CA LEU A 16 7.23 -1.60 -6.20
C LEU A 16 8.47 -2.47 -6.48
N LYS A 17 8.28 -3.63 -7.12
CA LYS A 17 9.37 -4.52 -7.54
C LYS A 17 10.32 -3.86 -8.54
N SER A 18 9.78 -3.10 -9.48
CA SER A 18 10.61 -2.42 -10.47
C SER A 18 11.38 -1.23 -9.89
N ILE A 19 10.78 -0.45 -9.00
CA ILE A 19 11.54 0.62 -8.30
C ILE A 19 12.62 0.01 -7.41
N LYS A 20 12.38 -1.16 -6.79
CA LYS A 20 13.41 -1.90 -6.06
C LYS A 20 14.59 -2.25 -6.97
N GLY A 21 14.32 -2.72 -8.19
CA GLY A 21 15.37 -2.95 -9.20
C GLY A 21 16.16 -1.68 -9.52
N CYS A 22 15.45 -0.54 -9.71
CA CYS A 22 16.09 0.75 -9.94
C CYS A 22 16.93 1.25 -8.75
N PHE A 23 16.50 0.97 -7.51
CA PHE A 23 17.28 1.29 -6.30
C PHE A 23 18.57 0.50 -6.27
N THR A 24 18.52 -0.81 -6.50
CA THR A 24 19.70 -1.68 -6.55
C THR A 24 20.67 -1.26 -7.67
N ALA A 25 20.15 -0.73 -8.77
CA ALA A 25 20.94 -0.20 -9.89
C ALA A 25 21.48 1.23 -9.65
N GLY A 26 21.20 1.85 -8.50
CA GLY A 26 21.64 3.22 -8.17
C GLY A 26 20.90 4.33 -8.92
N LEU A 27 19.78 4.03 -9.57
CA LEU A 27 19.00 4.98 -10.38
C LEU A 27 18.03 5.84 -9.54
N ILE A 28 17.77 5.45 -8.29
CA ILE A 28 16.96 6.20 -7.35
C ILE A 28 17.64 6.28 -5.99
N SER A 29 17.41 7.38 -5.27
CA SER A 29 17.93 7.55 -3.92
C SER A 29 17.19 6.67 -2.92
N LYS A 30 17.87 6.37 -1.81
CA LYS A 30 17.31 5.64 -0.67
C LYS A 30 16.03 6.30 -0.14
N ASP A 31 15.99 7.63 -0.14
CA ASP A 31 14.84 8.40 0.36
C ASP A 31 13.59 8.19 -0.49
N VAL A 32 13.73 8.22 -1.83
CA VAL A 32 12.62 7.99 -2.76
C VAL A 32 12.08 6.57 -2.61
N PHE A 33 12.97 5.58 -2.47
CA PHE A 33 12.56 4.19 -2.25
C PHE A 33 11.86 4.02 -0.90
N ALA A 34 12.39 4.61 0.17
CA ALA A 34 11.79 4.55 1.50
C ALA A 34 10.44 5.29 1.59
N GLU A 35 10.26 6.38 0.86
CA GLU A 35 8.99 7.08 0.76
C GLU A 35 7.94 6.23 0.03
N ALA A 36 8.31 5.63 -1.12
CA ALA A 36 7.42 4.76 -1.88
C ALA A 36 6.96 3.54 -1.07
N LEU A 37 7.87 2.91 -0.33
CA LEU A 37 7.57 1.76 0.53
C LEU A 37 6.60 2.12 1.67
N ARG A 38 6.81 3.26 2.32
CA ARG A 38 5.93 3.73 3.41
C ARG A 38 4.52 4.05 2.90
N ALA A 39 4.42 4.73 1.75
CA ALA A 39 3.12 5.03 1.14
C ALA A 39 2.36 3.76 0.74
N CYS A 40 3.04 2.79 0.12
CA CYS A 40 2.48 1.48 -0.20
C CYS A 40 1.91 0.78 1.04
N GLN A 41 2.68 0.72 2.12
CA GLN A 41 2.24 0.09 3.37
C GLN A 41 1.05 0.81 4.02
N ALA A 42 0.99 2.14 3.93
CA ALA A 42 -0.13 2.92 4.42
C ALA A 42 -1.42 2.57 3.67
N VAL A 43 -1.39 2.54 2.34
CA VAL A 43 -2.55 2.16 1.51
C VAL A 43 -3.03 0.74 1.81
N ILE A 44 -2.10 -0.22 1.96
CA ILE A 44 -2.43 -1.60 2.32
C ILE A 44 -3.08 -1.69 3.71
N ASN A 45 -2.61 -0.90 4.68
CA ASN A 45 -3.17 -0.89 6.02
C ASN A 45 -4.55 -0.22 6.06
N GLU A 46 -4.73 0.86 5.32
CA GLU A 46 -6.00 1.57 5.20
C GLU A 46 -7.07 0.69 4.53
N THR A 47 -6.75 0.04 3.41
CA THR A 47 -7.67 -0.91 2.75
C THR A 47 -8.04 -2.09 3.65
N LYS A 48 -7.10 -2.61 4.46
CA LYS A 48 -7.40 -3.63 5.48
C LYS A 48 -8.27 -3.11 6.62
N SER A 49 -8.09 -1.84 7.04
CA SER A 49 -8.94 -1.22 8.07
C SER A 49 -10.37 -1.07 7.58
N LEU A 50 -10.54 -0.55 6.35
CA LEU A 50 -11.84 -0.40 5.71
C LEU A 50 -12.56 -1.75 5.57
N GLN A 51 -11.83 -2.80 5.17
CA GLN A 51 -12.38 -4.15 5.10
C GLN A 51 -12.82 -4.65 6.49
N ARG A 52 -11.99 -4.48 7.52
CA ARG A 52 -12.31 -4.89 8.90
C ARG A 52 -13.51 -4.11 9.45
N GLU A 53 -13.57 -2.81 9.25
CA GLU A 53 -14.67 -1.95 9.67
C GLU A 53 -15.97 -2.30 8.95
N ALA A 54 -15.90 -2.60 7.65
CA ALA A 54 -17.05 -3.08 6.88
C ALA A 54 -17.54 -4.44 7.37
N ASP A 55 -16.64 -5.36 7.72
CA ASP A 55 -17.00 -6.67 8.27
C ASP A 55 -17.60 -6.54 9.68
N VAL A 56 -17.02 -5.71 10.55
CA VAL A 56 -17.59 -5.39 11.87
C VAL A 56 -18.95 -4.69 11.74
N GLN A 57 -19.12 -3.76 10.80
CA GLN A 57 -20.42 -3.14 10.52
C GLN A 57 -21.45 -4.14 10.02
N LYS A 58 -21.08 -5.06 9.12
CA LYS A 58 -21.98 -6.12 8.65
C LYS A 58 -22.38 -7.05 9.80
N LEU A 59 -21.45 -7.40 10.69
CA LEU A 59 -21.73 -8.22 11.88
C LEU A 59 -22.65 -7.50 12.88
N ASN A 60 -22.45 -6.20 13.11
CA ASN A 60 -23.31 -5.38 13.96
C ASN A 60 -24.70 -5.17 13.32
N ALA A 61 -24.78 -4.96 12.01
CA ALA A 61 -26.04 -4.81 11.27
C ALA A 61 -26.82 -6.12 11.13
N ALA A 62 -26.13 -7.28 11.15
CA ALA A 62 -26.75 -8.60 11.11
C ALA A 62 -27.32 -9.06 12.48
N GLY A 63 -27.29 -8.21 13.51
CA GLY A 63 -28.00 -8.47 14.76
C GLY A 63 -27.41 -9.61 15.59
N LEU A 64 -26.08 -9.79 15.58
CA LEU A 64 -25.38 -10.70 16.51
C LEU A 64 -24.73 -9.96 17.69
N ALA A 65 -25.23 -8.78 18.04
CA ALA A 65 -25.01 -8.20 19.36
C ALA A 65 -25.99 -8.89 20.34
N ARG A 66 -25.43 -9.81 21.12
CA ARG A 66 -26.12 -10.55 22.19
C ARG A 66 -26.60 -9.62 23.30
#